data_AF-A0A9E4SLE2-F1
#
_entry.id   AF-A0A9E4SLE2-F1
#
_cell.length_a   1.000
_cell.length_b   1.000
_cell.length_c   1.000
_cell.angle_alpha   90.00
_cell.angle_beta   90.00
_cell.angle_gamma   90.00
#
_symmetry.space_group_name_H-M   'P 1'
#
loop_
_entity.id
_entity.type
_entity.pdbx_description
1 polymer ?
#
loop_
_entity_poly.entity_id
_entity_poly.type
_entity_poly.pdbx_seq_one_letter_code
_entity_poly.pdbx_strand_id
1 'polypeptide(L)' 'MGKVTGFMEAGRRIPLRRDKIARVGDWQEVYLEWGDGDARRQASRCMDCGVPFCNSGCPLGNLIPEFNDFLYHGN' A
#
# COMPACT_ATOMS: atom_id res chain seq x y z
N MET A 1 -11.70 -9.28 0.54
CA MET A 1 -11.20 -7.96 0.93
C MET A 1 -10.03 -8.08 1.91
N GLY A 2 -8.81 -8.25 1.38
CA GLY A 2 -7.60 -8.43 2.19
C GLY A 2 -7.65 -9.71 3.04
N LYS A 3 -6.79 -9.77 4.06
CA LYS A 3 -6.80 -10.85 5.06
C LYS A 3 -7.42 -10.33 6.34
N VAL A 4 -8.41 -11.04 6.90
CA VAL A 4 -9.13 -10.66 8.14
C VAL A 4 -8.18 -10.29 9.29
N THR A 5 -7.11 -11.06 9.46
CA THR A 5 -6.08 -10.82 10.49
C THR A 5 -4.83 -10.11 9.96
N GLY A 6 -4.83 -9.70 8.69
CA GLY A 6 -3.64 -9.16 8.01
C GLY A 6 -3.09 -7.88 8.64
N PHE A 7 -3.96 -7.01 9.17
CA PHE A 7 -3.55 -5.82 9.90
C PHE A 7 -2.74 -6.15 11.17
N MET A 8 -3.10 -7.25 11.85
CA MET A 8 -2.44 -7.69 13.09
C MET A 8 -1.14 -8.44 12.81
N GLU A 9 -1.07 -9.20 11.72
CA GLU A 9 0.08 -10.06 11.40
C GLU A 9 1.22 -9.32 10.69
N ALA A 10 0.91 -8.36 9.82
CA ALA A 10 1.90 -7.67 9.02
C ALA A 10 1.99 -6.21 9.42
N GLY A 11 3.06 -5.76 10.05
CA GLY A 11 3.25 -4.34 10.37
C GLY A 11 3.25 -3.42 9.14
N ARG A 12 2.88 -2.15 9.33
CA ARG A 12 2.95 -1.13 8.27
C ARG A 12 4.40 -0.92 7.85
N ARG A 13 4.66 -1.00 6.56
CA ARG A 13 5.95 -0.65 5.95
C ARG A 13 5.73 0.37 4.84
N ILE A 14 6.78 1.14 4.55
CA ILE A 14 6.83 2.04 3.40
C ILE A 14 7.86 1.48 2.41
N PRO A 15 7.76 1.83 1.11
CA PRO A 15 8.79 1.43 0.17
C PRO A 15 10.13 2.01 0.58
N LEU A 16 11.20 1.30 0.23
CA LEU A 16 12.56 1.74 0.51
C LEU A 16 12.81 3.08 -0.19
N ARG A 17 13.72 3.87 0.36
CA ARG A 17 14.11 5.15 -0.21
C ARG A 17 15.54 5.06 -0.72
N ARG A 18 15.82 5.74 -1.83
CA ARG A 18 17.18 5.97 -2.29
C ARG A 18 18.01 6.64 -1.20
N ASP A 19 19.28 6.28 -1.15
CA ASP A 19 20.24 6.87 -0.22
C ASP A 19 20.27 8.39 -0.33
N LYS A 20 20.46 9.06 0.80
CA LYS A 20 20.41 10.52 0.86
C LYS A 20 21.56 11.16 0.09
N ILE A 21 22.76 10.59 0.13
CA ILE A 21 23.92 11.15 -0.55
C ILE A 21 23.77 10.97 -2.06
N ALA A 22 23.29 9.80 -2.48
CA ALA A 22 23.06 9.51 -3.90
C ALA A 22 22.02 10.46 -4.55
N ARG A 23 20.92 10.76 -3.85
CA ARG A 23 19.79 11.52 -4.42
C ARG A 23 19.92 13.05 -4.37
N VAL A 24 20.99 13.59 -3.78
CA VAL A 24 21.22 15.06 -3.71
C VAL A 24 21.70 15.62 -5.05
N GLY A 25 22.28 14.78 -5.91
CA GLY A 25 22.86 15.19 -7.20
C GLY A 25 21.94 15.03 -8.41
N ASP A 26 20.70 14.59 -8.24
CA ASP A 26 19.76 14.34 -9.33
C ASP A 26 18.30 14.67 -8.96
N TRP A 27 17.42 14.53 -9.94
CA TRP A 27 15.99 14.81 -9.84
C TRP A 27 15.13 13.54 -9.98
N GLN A 28 15.71 12.35 -9.77
CA GLN A 28 14.98 11.09 -9.90
C GLN A 28 14.12 10.81 -8.65
N GLU A 29 13.09 9.98 -8.83
CA GLU A 29 12.16 9.57 -7.77
C GLU A 29 12.88 9.07 -6.51
N VAL A 30 12.39 9.44 -5.32
CA VAL A 30 13.06 9.14 -4.04
C VAL A 30 12.72 7.74 -3.54
N TYR A 31 11.48 7.30 -3.76
CA TYR A 31 11.05 5.97 -3.38
C TYR A 31 11.50 4.94 -4.42
N LEU A 32 11.94 3.80 -3.94
CA LEU A 32 12.13 2.61 -4.75
C LEU A 32 10.78 1.93 -4.95
N GLU A 33 10.64 1.22 -6.06
CA GLU A 33 9.45 0.41 -6.31
C GLU A 33 9.23 -0.61 -5.19
N TRP A 34 7.96 -0.93 -4.92
CA TRP A 34 7.64 -2.05 -4.04
C TRP A 34 7.98 -3.36 -4.75
N GLY A 35 8.55 -4.31 -4.00
CA GLY A 35 8.53 -5.70 -4.45
C GLY A 35 7.10 -6.26 -4.37
N ASP A 36 6.70 -7.06 -5.36
CA ASP A 36 5.33 -7.61 -5.45
C ASP A 36 4.86 -8.30 -4.17
N GLY A 37 5.72 -9.08 -3.54
CA GLY A 37 5.40 -9.78 -2.29
C GLY A 37 5.16 -8.83 -1.12
N ASP A 38 5.89 -7.71 -1.06
CA ASP A 38 5.69 -6.69 -0.05
C ASP A 38 4.43 -5.87 -0.31
N ALA A 39 4.17 -5.52 -1.57
CA ALA A 39 2.94 -4.84 -1.99
C ALA A 39 1.70 -5.66 -1.62
N ARG A 40 1.69 -6.96 -1.97
CA ARG A 40 0.64 -7.93 -1.59
C ARG A 40 0.46 -8.01 -0.08
N ARG A 41 1.56 -8.05 0.68
CA ARG A 41 1.54 -8.09 2.15
C ARG A 41 1.01 -6.79 2.78
N GLN A 42 1.29 -5.63 2.19
CA GLN A 42 0.72 -4.38 2.67
C GLN A 42 -0.76 -4.25 2.30
N ALA A 43 -1.15 -4.70 1.11
CA ALA A 43 -2.55 -4.72 0.66
C ALA A 43 -3.43 -5.63 1.53
N SER A 44 -2.87 -6.75 2.01
CA SER A 44 -3.57 -7.68 2.91
C SER A 44 -3.97 -7.05 4.25
N ARG A 45 -3.45 -5.86 4.61
CA ARG A 45 -3.78 -5.15 5.85
C ARG A 45 -5.12 -4.42 5.81
N CYS A 46 -5.78 -4.32 4.64
CA CYS A 46 -7.13 -3.79 4.54
C CYS A 46 -8.08 -4.63 5.40
N MET A 47 -8.89 -3.97 6.24
CA MET A 47 -9.72 -4.64 7.25
C MET A 47 -11.17 -4.87 6.82
N ASP A 48 -11.55 -4.49 5.61
CA ASP A 48 -12.94 -4.56 5.13
C ASP A 48 -13.94 -3.93 6.11
N CYS A 49 -13.72 -2.66 6.45
CA CYS A 49 -14.34 -1.99 7.60
C CYS A 49 -15.89 -1.86 7.57
N GLY A 50 -16.57 -2.32 6.52
CA GLY A 50 -18.01 -2.13 6.27
C GLY A 50 -18.39 -0.71 5.89
N VAL A 51 -17.90 0.29 6.62
CA VAL A 51 -17.99 1.73 6.28
C VAL A 51 -16.57 2.23 5.95
N PRO A 52 -16.16 2.21 4.68
CA PRO A 52 -14.79 2.53 4.29
C PRO A 52 -14.53 4.04 4.30
N PHE A 53 -14.04 4.58 5.43
CA PHE A 53 -13.66 5.99 5.53
C PHE A 53 -12.59 6.41 4.53
N CYS A 54 -11.78 5.47 4.04
CA CYS A 54 -10.81 5.73 2.97
C CYS A 54 -11.49 6.19 1.66
N ASN A 55 -12.64 5.62 1.30
CA ASN A 55 -13.37 6.01 0.08
C ASN A 55 -13.90 7.45 0.21
N SER A 56 -14.54 7.77 1.34
CA SER A 56 -15.04 9.13 1.60
C SER A 56 -13.93 10.16 1.81
N GLY A 57 -12.76 9.73 2.30
CA GLY A 57 -11.59 10.59 2.46
C GLY A 57 -10.86 10.89 1.15
N CYS A 58 -11.12 10.12 0.09
CA CYS A 58 -10.57 10.37 -1.22
C CYS A 58 -11.50 11.30 -2.03
N PRO A 59 -11.07 12.52 -2.41
CA PRO A 59 -11.93 13.44 -3.16
C PRO A 59 -12.28 12.95 -4.56
N LEU A 60 -11.54 11.97 -5.09
CA LEU A 60 -11.80 11.34 -6.38
C LEU A 60 -12.80 10.17 -6.28
N GLY A 61 -13.20 9.76 -5.07
CA GLY A 61 -14.10 8.63 -4.88
C GLY A 61 -13.50 7.28 -5.27
N ASN A 62 -12.18 7.12 -5.12
CA ASN A 62 -11.50 5.87 -5.43
C ASN A 62 -12.03 4.71 -4.56
N LEU A 63 -12.16 3.54 -5.20
CA LEU A 63 -12.55 2.26 -4.59
C LEU A 63 -11.33 1.58 -3.94
N ILE A 64 -10.84 2.19 -2.87
CA ILE A 64 -9.56 1.82 -2.24
C ILE A 64 -9.56 0.40 -1.67
N PRO A 65 -10.61 -0.08 -0.97
CA PRO A 65 -10.69 -1.47 -0.55
C PRO A 65 -10.49 -2.42 -1.73
N GLU A 66 -11.23 -2.23 -2.82
CA GLU A 66 -11.25 -3.09 -4.00
C GLU A 66 -9.85 -3.21 -4.61
N PHE A 67 -9.11 -2.11 -4.74
CA PHE A 67 -7.74 -2.13 -5.25
C PHE A 67 -6.80 -2.94 -4.34
N ASN A 68 -6.95 -2.82 -3.02
CA ASN A 68 -6.17 -3.61 -2.08
C ASN A 68 -6.51 -5.09 -2.16
N ASP A 69 -7.78 -5.45 -2.42
CA ASP A 69 -8.17 -6.85 -2.59
C ASP A 69 -7.57 -7.47 -3.84
N PHE A 70 -7.69 -6.76 -4.98
CA PHE A 70 -7.12 -7.20 -6.25
C PHE A 70 -5.62 -7.44 -6.12
N LEU A 71 -4.91 -6.46 -5.54
CA LEU A 71 -3.48 -6.58 -5.31
C LEU A 71 -3.15 -7.74 -4.37
N TYR A 72 -3.88 -7.92 -3.28
CA TYR A 72 -3.67 -9.04 -2.35
C TYR A 72 -3.83 -10.41 -3.04
N HIS A 73 -4.84 -10.55 -3.89
CA HIS A 73 -5.08 -11.78 -4.66
C HIS A 73 -4.13 -11.96 -5.86
N GLY A 74 -3.37 -10.92 -6.21
CA GLY A 74 -2.36 -10.97 -7.26
C GLY A 74 -2.91 -10.84 -8.66
N ASN A 75 -4.05 -10.15 -8.81
CA ASN A 75 -4.69 -9.83 -10.08
C ASN A 75 -4.36 -8.40 -10.52
#